data_AF-A0A0C5W3Y7-F1
#
_entry.id   AF-A0A0C5W3Y7-F1
#
_cell.length_a   1.000
_cell.length_b   1.000
_cell.length_c   1.000
_cell.angle_alpha   90.00
_cell.angle_beta   90.00
_cell.angle_gamma   90.00
#
_symmetry.space_group_name_H-M   'P 1'
#
loop_
_entity.id
_entity.type
_entity.pdbx_description
1 polymer ?
#
loop_
_entity_poly.entity_id
_entity_poly.type
_entity_poly.pdbx_seq_one_letter_code
_entity_poly.pdbx_strand_id
1 'polypeptide(L)'
;MNTYMNMLEWEDSAIPHRLWVERLDNGRTRLCMKIVKDVEPEMLYLELPVSQEKVMGAWQGRAAAVSDAYDDGCLYSQVRSLFNLDNGCVVWTVNHIQLADKQKMSADKLAFIPGMTHDQGLLKAILETA
;
A
#
# COMPACT_ATOMS: atom_id res chain seq x y z
N MET A 1 9.30 12.62 -17.43
CA MET A 1 8.64 12.48 -16.12
C MET A 1 7.46 13.44 -16.08
N ASN A 2 6.26 12.93 -15.85
CA ASN A 2 5.12 13.80 -15.54
C ASN A 2 5.33 14.31 -14.11
N THR A 3 5.49 15.62 -13.93
CA THR A 3 5.78 16.22 -12.61
C THR A 3 4.62 16.10 -11.63
N TYR A 4 3.42 15.83 -12.14
CA TYR A 4 2.23 15.67 -11.31
C TYR A 4 2.06 14.21 -10.86
N MET A 5 2.19 13.26 -11.78
CA MET A 5 1.91 11.84 -11.55
C MET A 5 3.12 10.96 -11.85
N ASN A 6 3.61 10.23 -10.86
CA ASN A 6 4.73 9.28 -11.03
C ASN A 6 4.30 7.86 -10.66
N MET A 7 4.50 6.93 -11.59
CA MET A 7 4.23 5.51 -11.36
C MET A 7 5.26 4.93 -10.39
N LEU A 8 4.77 4.08 -9.48
CA LEU A 8 5.59 3.27 -8.58
C LEU A 8 5.58 1.84 -9.11
N GLU A 9 6.66 1.44 -9.79
CA GLU A 9 6.76 0.12 -10.42
C GLU A 9 6.96 -0.97 -9.38
N TRP A 10 6.26 -2.09 -9.55
CA TRP A 10 6.52 -3.30 -8.79
C TRP A 10 7.76 -4.01 -9.32
N GLU A 11 8.57 -4.58 -8.44
CA GLU A 11 9.61 -5.55 -8.79
C GLU A 11 8.98 -6.82 -9.38
N ASP A 12 7.87 -7.27 -8.79
CA ASP A 12 7.10 -8.41 -9.28
C ASP A 12 6.08 -7.96 -10.33
N SER A 13 6.40 -8.20 -11.60
CA SER A 13 5.54 -7.86 -12.74
C SER A 13 4.27 -8.70 -12.85
N ALA A 14 4.14 -9.77 -12.05
CA ALA A 14 2.91 -10.55 -11.97
C ALA A 14 1.82 -9.86 -11.12
N ILE A 15 2.18 -8.83 -10.34
CA ILE A 15 1.20 -8.05 -9.56
C ILE A 15 0.42 -7.13 -10.52
N PRO A 16 -0.90 -7.33 -10.69
CA PRO A 16 -1.68 -6.59 -11.69
C PRO A 16 -2.09 -5.19 -11.20
N HIS A 17 -1.86 -4.88 -9.93
CA HIS A 17 -2.26 -3.62 -9.30
C HIS A 17 -1.37 -2.48 -9.76
N ARG A 18 -1.95 -1.30 -9.96
CA ARG A 18 -1.18 -0.11 -10.35
C ARG A 18 -1.03 0.80 -9.17
N LEU A 19 0.18 1.25 -8.89
CA LEU A 19 0.50 2.18 -7.81
C LEU A 19 1.15 3.43 -8.41
N TRP A 20 0.71 4.60 -7.98
CA TRP A 20 1.32 5.86 -8.38
C TRP A 20 1.14 6.92 -7.30
N VAL A 21 1.90 8.01 -7.44
CA VAL A 21 1.82 9.16 -6.55
C VAL A 21 1.47 10.41 -7.33
N GLU A 22 0.56 11.20 -6.78
CA GLU A 22 0.17 12.52 -7.28
C GLU A 22 0.68 13.59 -6.32
N ARG A 23 1.34 14.63 -6.86
CA ARG A 23 1.75 15.80 -6.09
C ARG A 23 0.51 16.63 -5.73
N LEU A 24 0.42 17.06 -4.47
CA LEU A 24 -0.57 18.03 -4.01
C LEU A 24 0.09 19.41 -3.81
N ASP A 25 -0.66 20.50 -4.01
CA ASP A 25 -0.13 21.87 -4.01
C ASP A 25 0.43 22.36 -2.66
N ASN A 26 0.17 21.62 -1.58
CA ASN A 26 0.61 21.92 -0.21
C ASN A 26 1.88 21.17 0.20
N GLY A 27 2.66 20.65 -0.77
CA GLY A 27 3.86 19.86 -0.49
C GLY A 27 3.59 18.46 0.06
N ARG A 28 2.33 18.02 0.04
CA ARG A 28 1.90 16.66 0.38
C ARG A 28 1.78 15.83 -0.90
N THR A 29 1.55 14.54 -0.69
CA THR A 29 1.41 13.57 -1.78
C THR A 29 0.14 12.75 -1.58
N ARG A 30 -0.54 12.42 -2.67
CA ARG A 30 -1.57 11.39 -2.67
C ARG A 30 -0.99 10.11 -3.26
N LEU A 31 -0.95 9.05 -2.48
CA LEU A 31 -0.73 7.70 -2.97
C LEU A 31 -2.05 7.18 -3.55
N CYS A 32 -1.99 6.67 -4.78
CA CYS A 32 -3.13 6.15 -5.51
C CYS A 32 -2.85 4.69 -5.88
N MET A 33 -3.79 3.80 -5.61
CA MET A 33 -3.67 2.39 -5.95
C MET A 33 -4.93 1.92 -6.65
N LYS A 34 -4.76 1.30 -7.83
CA LYS A 34 -5.81 0.59 -8.55
C LYS A 34 -5.67 -0.90 -8.28
N ILE A 35 -6.59 -1.45 -7.49
CA ILE A 35 -6.70 -2.88 -7.22
C ILE A 35 -7.44 -3.54 -8.38
N VAL A 36 -6.81 -4.52 -9.00
CA VAL A 36 -7.34 -5.25 -10.17
C VAL A 36 -7.74 -6.65 -9.72
N LYS A 37 -9.02 -7.00 -9.90
CA LYS A 37 -9.63 -8.29 -9.54
C LYS A 37 -10.55 -8.79 -10.66
N ASP A 38 -11.26 -9.88 -10.39
CA ASP A 38 -12.21 -10.51 -11.32
C ASP A 38 -13.40 -9.59 -11.62
N VAL A 39 -13.79 -8.77 -10.63
CA VAL A 39 -14.85 -7.75 -10.73
C VAL A 39 -14.29 -6.37 -11.06
N GLU A 40 -15.14 -5.34 -10.97
CA GLU A 40 -14.73 -3.94 -11.18
C GLU A 40 -13.52 -3.55 -10.29
N PRO A 41 -12.48 -2.93 -10.87
CA PRO A 41 -11.31 -2.48 -10.12
C PRO A 41 -11.66 -1.48 -9.01
N GLU A 42 -11.07 -1.65 -7.83
CA GLU A 42 -11.18 -0.71 -6.71
C GLU A 42 -10.08 0.35 -6.78
N MET A 43 -10.46 1.60 -6.50
CA MET A 43 -9.54 2.75 -6.43
C MET A 43 -9.34 3.19 -4.98
N LEU A 44 -8.11 3.06 -4.49
CA LEU A 44 -7.70 3.49 -3.15
C LEU A 44 -6.86 4.75 -3.22
N TYR A 45 -7.07 5.64 -2.25
CA TYR A 45 -6.34 6.89 -2.12
C TYR A 45 -5.88 7.09 -0.68
N LEU A 46 -4.65 7.56 -0.50
CA LEU A 46 -4.09 7.91 0.81
C LEU A 46 -3.26 9.18 0.70
N GLU A 47 -3.64 10.22 1.43
CA GLU A 47 -2.83 11.43 1.53
C GLU A 47 -1.72 11.25 2.57
N LEU A 48 -0.49 11.53 2.16
CA LEU A 48 0.72 11.39 2.97
C LEU A 48 1.28 12.77 3.30
N PRO A 49 1.72 13.01 4.54
CA PRO A 49 2.28 14.30 4.97
C PRO A 49 3.75 14.48 4.53
N VAL A 50 4.10 14.00 3.33
CA VAL A 50 5.46 14.06 2.77
C VAL A 50 5.42 14.41 1.29
N SER A 51 6.56 14.87 0.76
CA SER A 51 6.70 15.19 -0.66
C SER A 51 6.73 13.93 -1.53
N GLN A 52 6.46 14.11 -2.82
CA GLN A 52 6.40 13.01 -3.79
C GLN A 52 7.76 12.31 -3.90
N GLU A 53 8.85 13.09 -3.84
CA GLU A 53 10.23 12.61 -3.92
C GLU A 53 10.58 11.71 -2.74
N LYS A 54 10.09 12.05 -1.52
CA LYS A 54 10.26 11.18 -0.35
C LYS A 54 9.58 9.83 -0.54
N VAL A 55 8.36 9.82 -1.08
CA VAL A 55 7.64 8.56 -1.35
C VAL A 55 8.36 7.74 -2.41
N MET A 56 8.78 8.38 -3.51
CA MET A 56 9.50 7.69 -4.58
C MET A 56 10.84 7.11 -4.12
N GLY A 57 11.58 7.81 -3.26
CA GLY A 57 12.84 7.31 -2.69
C GLY A 57 12.64 6.20 -1.65
N ALA A 58 11.50 6.18 -0.96
CA ALA A 58 11.16 5.14 0.00
C ALA A 58 10.66 3.85 -0.66
N TRP A 59 10.06 3.96 -1.85
CA TRP A 59 9.48 2.83 -2.57
C TRP A 59 10.55 1.82 -3.01
N GLN A 60 10.36 0.55 -2.65
CA GLN A 60 11.28 -0.55 -2.95
C GLN A 60 10.67 -1.57 -3.93
N GLY A 61 9.59 -1.22 -4.62
CA GLY A 61 8.95 -2.10 -5.61
C GLY A 61 8.21 -3.32 -5.04
N ARG A 62 8.01 -3.43 -3.72
CA ARG A 62 7.43 -4.64 -3.11
C ARG A 62 6.52 -4.34 -1.93
N ALA A 63 5.54 -5.21 -1.73
CA ALA A 63 4.67 -5.22 -0.55
C ALA A 63 5.06 -6.39 0.36
N ALA A 64 5.63 -6.09 1.53
CA ALA A 64 6.11 -7.09 2.48
C ALA A 64 5.02 -7.46 3.49
N ALA A 65 4.82 -8.74 3.78
CA ALA A 65 3.85 -9.17 4.80
C ALA A 65 4.26 -8.67 6.19
N VAL A 66 3.29 -8.12 6.94
CA VAL A 66 3.45 -7.76 8.37
C VAL A 66 2.47 -8.49 9.29
N SER A 67 1.67 -9.39 8.70
CA SER A 67 0.85 -10.36 9.40
C SER A 67 0.88 -11.69 8.64
N ASP A 68 0.58 -12.76 9.35
CA ASP A 68 0.19 -14.02 8.71
C ASP A 68 -1.05 -13.79 7.85
N ALA A 69 -1.17 -14.59 6.79
CA ALA A 69 -2.37 -14.61 5.96
C ALA A 69 -3.42 -15.50 6.62
N TYR A 70 -4.65 -14.99 6.73
CA TYR A 70 -5.83 -15.82 6.92
C TYR A 70 -6.38 -16.20 5.54
N ASP A 71 -6.68 -17.48 5.34
CA ASP A 71 -7.34 -17.98 4.12
C ASP A 71 -8.19 -19.22 4.46
N ASP A 72 -9.50 -19.11 4.30
CA ASP A 72 -10.44 -20.24 4.44
C ASP A 72 -11.05 -20.69 3.10
N GLY A 73 -10.53 -20.18 1.98
CA GLY A 73 -11.03 -20.41 0.63
C GLY A 73 -12.14 -19.42 0.21
N CYS A 74 -12.86 -18.82 1.16
CA CYS A 74 -13.88 -17.81 0.90
C CYS A 74 -13.41 -16.40 1.25
N LEU A 75 -12.63 -16.25 2.31
CA LEU A 75 -12.03 -15.01 2.76
C LEU A 75 -10.51 -15.18 2.83
N TYR A 76 -9.81 -14.33 2.09
CA TYR A 76 -8.37 -14.09 2.28
C TYR A 76 -8.19 -12.74 2.97
N SER A 77 -7.34 -12.67 4.01
CA SER A 77 -6.97 -11.41 4.66
C SER A 77 -5.49 -11.38 5.05
N GLN A 78 -4.80 -10.27 4.76
CA GLN A 78 -3.42 -10.05 5.19
C GLN A 78 -3.11 -8.55 5.28
N VAL A 79 -2.22 -8.17 6.20
CA VAL A 79 -1.62 -6.82 6.22
C VAL A 79 -0.24 -6.87 5.59
N ARG A 80 0.02 -5.93 4.67
CA ARG A 80 1.33 -5.75 4.03
C ARG A 80 1.83 -4.33 4.22
N SER A 81 3.12 -4.14 4.43
CA SER A 81 3.78 -2.84 4.34
C SER A 81 4.18 -2.56 2.90
N LEU A 82 3.92 -1.35 2.42
CA LEU A 82 4.38 -0.87 1.12
C LEU A 82 5.77 -0.21 1.24
N PHE A 83 5.93 0.70 2.20
CA PHE A 83 7.20 1.39 2.45
C PHE A 83 7.20 2.10 3.80
N ASN A 84 8.40 2.40 4.29
CA ASN A 84 8.64 3.18 5.49
C ASN A 84 8.93 4.65 5.13
N LEU A 85 8.52 5.56 6.00
CA LEU A 85 8.87 6.97 6.03
C LEU A 85 9.50 7.30 7.39
N ASP A 86 10.13 8.47 7.50
CA ASP A 86 10.83 8.90 8.72
C ASP A 86 9.94 8.88 9.99
N ASN A 87 8.63 9.11 9.82
CA ASN A 87 7.66 9.27 10.91
C ASN A 87 6.54 8.21 10.93
N GLY A 88 6.65 7.16 10.13
CA GLY A 88 5.62 6.11 10.05
C GLY A 88 5.79 5.20 8.85
N CYS A 89 4.87 4.29 8.65
CA CYS A 89 4.88 3.40 7.47
C CYS A 89 3.52 3.38 6.79
N VAL A 90 3.52 3.09 5.48
CA VAL A 90 2.29 2.84 4.73
C VAL A 90 2.03 1.35 4.69
N VAL A 91 0.82 0.96 5.08
CA VAL A 91 0.32 -0.41 5.01
C VAL A 91 -0.87 -0.51 4.06
N TRP A 92 -0.99 -1.67 3.45
CA TRP A 92 -2.09 -2.12 2.62
C TRP A 92 -2.72 -3.33 3.30
N THR A 93 -3.98 -3.22 3.71
CA THR A 93 -4.78 -4.37 4.15
C THR A 93 -5.41 -4.99 2.91
N VAL A 94 -5.05 -6.23 2.65
CA VAL A 94 -5.51 -7.03 1.52
C VAL A 94 -6.67 -7.88 1.99
N ASN A 95 -7.86 -7.73 1.42
CA ASN A 95 -8.99 -8.59 1.70
C ASN A 95 -9.63 -9.06 0.40
N HIS A 96 -9.68 -10.36 0.18
CA HIS A 96 -10.43 -10.93 -0.95
C HIS A 96 -11.62 -11.69 -0.41
N ILE A 97 -12.81 -11.31 -0.87
CA ILE A 97 -14.08 -11.91 -0.46
C ILE A 97 -14.65 -12.63 -1.68
N GLN A 98 -14.88 -13.93 -1.54
CA GLN A 98 -15.58 -14.72 -2.52
C GLN A 98 -17.07 -14.39 -2.47
N LEU A 99 -17.60 -13.94 -3.60
CA LEU A 99 -19.03 -13.67 -3.79
C LEU A 99 -19.80 -14.97 -4.05
N ALA A 100 -21.13 -14.91 -4.01
CA ALA A 100 -22.01 -16.07 -4.22
C ALA A 100 -21.83 -16.73 -5.61
N ASP A 101 -21.42 -15.96 -6.62
CA ASP A 101 -21.11 -16.43 -7.97
C ASP A 101 -19.67 -16.93 -8.13
N LYS A 102 -18.92 -17.05 -7.03
CA LYS A 102 -17.52 -17.46 -6.92
C LYS A 102 -16.49 -16.46 -7.44
N GLN A 103 -16.91 -15.27 -7.91
CA GLN A 103 -15.96 -14.20 -8.24
C GLN A 103 -15.34 -13.62 -6.97
N LYS A 104 -14.13 -13.04 -7.08
CA LYS A 104 -13.47 -12.38 -5.95
C LYS A 104 -13.60 -10.87 -6.05
N MET A 105 -14.09 -10.26 -4.98
CA MET A 105 -14.06 -8.81 -4.76
C MET A 105 -12.94 -8.46 -3.78
N SER A 106 -12.30 -7.32 -4.00
CA SER A 106 -11.40 -6.71 -3.01
C SER A 106 -12.17 -5.79 -2.07
N ALA A 107 -11.77 -5.80 -0.80
CA ALA A 107 -12.18 -4.83 0.22
C ALA A 107 -10.94 -4.28 0.90
N ASP A 108 -10.10 -3.64 0.08
CA ASP A 108 -8.75 -3.31 0.46
C ASP A 108 -8.68 -1.91 1.09
N LYS A 109 -7.61 -1.63 1.84
CA LYS A 109 -7.41 -0.29 2.41
C LYS A 109 -5.94 0.07 2.48
N LEU A 110 -5.65 1.33 2.17
CA LEU A 110 -4.37 1.96 2.45
C LEU A 110 -4.46 2.73 3.77
N ALA A 111 -3.43 2.61 4.61
CA ALA A 111 -3.33 3.35 5.85
C ALA A 111 -1.89 3.81 6.09
N PHE A 112 -1.74 5.04 6.61
CA PHE A 112 -0.49 5.51 7.19
C PHE A 112 -0.51 5.23 8.69
N ILE A 113 0.49 4.54 9.20
CA ILE A 113 0.64 4.20 10.61
C ILE A 113 1.74 5.08 11.21
N PRO A 114 1.39 6.15 11.95
CA PRO A 114 2.38 7.06 12.52
C PRO A 114 3.19 6.38 13.63
N GLY A 115 4.47 6.75 13.74
CA GLY A 115 5.37 6.25 14.79
C GLY A 115 5.72 4.76 14.68
N MET A 116 5.36 4.10 13.57
CA MET A 116 5.65 2.70 13.32
C MET A 116 6.48 2.52 12.06
N THR A 117 7.36 1.53 12.06
CA THR A 117 8.13 1.09 10.90
C THR A 117 7.90 -0.39 10.67
N HIS A 118 7.90 -0.82 9.41
CA HIS A 118 7.99 -2.23 9.08
C HIS A 118 9.45 -2.68 9.11
N ASP A 119 9.75 -3.66 9.94
CA ASP A 119 11.05 -4.31 10.01
C ASP A 119 10.89 -5.81 10.28
N GLN A 120 11.55 -6.64 9.47
CA GLN A 120 11.55 -8.10 9.58
C GLN A 120 10.16 -8.73 9.68
N GLY A 121 9.21 -8.27 8.85
CA GLY A 121 7.86 -8.83 8.81
C GLY A 121 6.98 -8.44 10.00
N LEU A 122 7.39 -7.44 10.78
CA LEU A 122 6.62 -6.92 11.91
C LEU A 122 6.52 -5.40 11.83
N LEU A 123 5.46 -4.85 12.41
CA LEU A 123 5.40 -3.42 12.70
C LEU A 123 6.03 -3.16 14.06
N LYS A 124 7.03 -2.29 14.12
CA LYS A 124 7.76 -1.91 15.33
C LYS A 124 7.62 -0.40 15.56
N ALA A 125 7.65 0.03 16.81
CA ALA A 125 7.71 1.46 17.11
C ALA A 125 9.03 2.06 16.58
N ILE A 126 8.97 3.28 16.05
CA ILE A 126 10.15 4.08 15.75
C ILE A 126 10.69 4.56 17.10
N LEU A 127 11.83 4.03 17.51
CA LEU A 127 12.49 4.49 18.73
C LEU A 127 13.11 5.86 18.43
N GLU A 128 12.65 6.90 19.12
CA GLU A 128 13.36 8.18 19.15
C GLU A 128 14.74 7.90 19.76
N THR A 129 15.80 8.13 18.99
CA THR A 129 17.15 8.24 19.57
C THR A 129 17.13 9.46 20.49
N ALA A 130 17.18 9.21 21.80
CA ALA A 130 17.35 10.22 22.83
C ALA A 130 18.68 10.99 22.67
#